data_AF-A0A6I6EQR0-F1
#
_entry.id   AF-A0A6I6EQR0-F1
#
_cell.length_a   1.000
_cell.length_b   1.000
_cell.length_c   1.000
_cell.angle_alpha   90.00
_cell.angle_beta   90.00
_cell.angle_gamma   90.00
#
_symmetry.space_group_name_H-M   'P 1'
#
loop_
_entity.id
_entity.type
_entity.pdbx_description
1 polymer ?
#
loop_
_entity_poly.entity_id
_entity_poly.type
_entity_poly.pdbx_seq_one_letter_code
_entity_poly.pdbx_strand_id
1 'polypeptide(L)'
;MSKLKYKFIPEGTLNDILVPLSIVFVDYADVKACGISMREACEKIATTIPGPAGINMFDMTATTTNSDGVMIDGSMTCMAASDYGRINKEFGYLEMVEVHYSDELIEAEPHLKQWMKNYPDRRLLMGPDPKKKNIPIHNAVLTGRAGNNNSATEMMHYITMEEILLPISGQVEIMKNGKVEIGGTGCIISVGIGMVVGEEYGRIVPHRQFKCGETAHNSKEYAKFLKSHIPCIAADKSVLAKYIIQALQTDAVPGKDIGASPAVLSVARHMKIKPNIDNMSKAALEELESVGFTKEWMMEAVEELTPEEIIARADEIIPGIDNPHKYNVSDIIQERYVEV
;
A
#
# COMPACT_ATOMS: atom_id res chain seq x y z
N MET A 1 -10.52 22.36 25.72
CA MET A 1 -9.68 21.17 25.45
C MET A 1 -9.83 20.87 23.97
N SER A 2 -8.72 20.63 23.27
CA SER A 2 -8.77 20.26 21.86
C SER A 2 -9.23 18.80 21.75
N LYS A 3 -9.83 18.41 20.63
CA LYS A 3 -10.15 17.01 20.35
C LYS A 3 -9.48 16.58 19.07
N LEU A 4 -8.69 15.51 19.13
CA LEU A 4 -8.11 14.89 17.94
C LEU A 4 -9.10 13.87 17.39
N LYS A 5 -9.52 14.07 16.14
CA LYS A 5 -10.36 13.14 15.39
C LYS A 5 -9.51 12.01 14.81
N TYR A 6 -10.04 10.80 14.79
CA TYR A 6 -9.44 9.66 14.10
C TYR A 6 -10.51 8.71 13.55
N LYS A 7 -10.14 7.97 12.50
CA LYS A 7 -10.96 6.92 11.88
C LYS A 7 -10.59 5.57 12.48
N PHE A 8 -11.58 4.73 12.74
CA PHE A 8 -11.41 3.50 13.51
C PHE A 8 -12.19 2.32 12.91
N ILE A 9 -11.50 1.19 12.75
CA ILE A 9 -12.08 -0.13 12.47
C ILE A 9 -11.84 -1.00 13.71
N PRO A 10 -12.89 -1.55 14.35
CA PRO A 10 -12.71 -2.47 15.47
C PRO A 10 -12.09 -3.81 15.04
N GLU A 11 -11.32 -4.41 15.94
CA GLU A 11 -11.02 -5.85 15.89
C GLU A 11 -12.34 -6.65 15.87
N GLY A 12 -12.36 -7.74 15.10
CA GLY A 12 -13.51 -8.65 15.00
C GLY A 12 -13.89 -8.91 13.54
N THR A 13 -15.15 -9.19 13.29
CA THR A 13 -15.65 -9.46 11.93
C THR A 13 -16.17 -8.19 11.28
N LEU A 14 -15.70 -7.89 10.07
CA LEU A 14 -16.21 -6.84 9.21
C LEU A 14 -16.68 -7.48 7.90
N ASN A 15 -17.99 -7.56 7.66
CA ASN A 15 -18.56 -8.11 6.42
C ASN A 15 -17.95 -9.47 6.03
N ASP A 16 -18.00 -10.42 6.96
CA ASP A 16 -17.51 -11.80 6.83
C ASP A 16 -15.98 -11.98 6.71
N ILE A 17 -15.20 -10.90 6.71
CA ILE A 17 -13.74 -10.98 6.86
C ILE A 17 -13.30 -10.72 8.31
N LEU A 18 -12.19 -11.33 8.71
CA LEU A 18 -11.56 -11.08 10.00
C LEU A 18 -10.69 -9.83 9.95
N VAL A 19 -10.92 -8.92 10.90
CA VAL A 19 -10.03 -7.82 11.24
C VAL A 19 -9.28 -8.23 12.53
N PRO A 20 -8.01 -8.67 12.44
CA PRO A 20 -7.33 -9.36 13.54
C PRO A 20 -6.90 -8.46 14.70
N LEU A 21 -6.93 -7.14 14.49
CA LEU A 21 -6.64 -6.11 15.50
C LEU A 21 -7.29 -4.80 15.07
N SER A 22 -7.53 -3.88 16.01
CA SER A 22 -8.18 -2.62 15.68
C SER A 22 -7.30 -1.75 14.78
N ILE A 23 -7.86 -1.07 13.78
CA ILE A 23 -7.10 -0.27 12.83
C ILE A 23 -7.47 1.20 12.98
N VAL A 24 -6.47 2.06 13.09
CA VAL A 24 -6.65 3.49 13.27
C VAL A 24 -6.00 4.27 12.13
N PHE A 25 -6.72 5.26 11.61
CA PHE A 25 -6.21 6.21 10.63
C PHE A 25 -6.35 7.63 11.16
N VAL A 26 -5.28 8.41 11.06
CA VAL A 26 -5.16 9.76 11.63
C VAL A 26 -4.74 10.74 10.55
N ASP A 27 -5.40 11.89 10.47
CA ASP A 27 -4.96 12.97 9.59
C ASP A 27 -3.88 13.80 10.29
N TYR A 28 -2.71 13.92 9.67
CA TYR A 28 -1.61 14.72 10.18
C TYR A 28 -1.97 16.20 10.27
N ALA A 29 -2.89 16.71 9.44
CA ALA A 29 -3.40 18.07 9.56
C ALA A 29 -4.12 18.31 10.89
N ASP A 30 -4.91 17.34 11.36
CA ASP A 30 -5.63 17.42 12.64
C ASP A 30 -4.66 17.37 13.83
N VAL A 31 -3.59 16.57 13.73
CA VAL A 31 -2.51 16.52 14.74
C VAL A 31 -1.80 17.87 14.85
N LYS A 32 -1.44 18.47 13.70
CA LYS A 32 -0.84 19.81 13.66
C LYS A 32 -1.77 20.88 14.25
N ALA A 33 -3.07 20.82 13.92
CA ALA A 33 -4.07 21.75 14.46
C ALA A 33 -4.23 21.63 15.98
N CYS A 34 -4.00 20.44 16.54
CA CYS A 34 -3.99 20.21 17.99
C CYS A 34 -2.67 20.64 18.68
N GLY A 35 -1.62 20.99 17.92
CA GLY A 35 -0.35 21.47 18.47
C GLY A 35 0.47 20.41 19.21
N ILE A 36 0.27 19.12 18.90
CA ILE A 36 0.98 18.01 19.53
C ILE A 36 1.87 17.26 18.53
N SER A 37 2.80 16.47 19.05
CA SER A 37 3.68 15.63 18.20
C SER A 37 2.94 14.41 17.64
N MET A 38 3.47 13.82 16.56
CA MET A 38 2.92 12.58 15.99
C MET A 38 2.93 11.42 16.99
N ARG A 39 4.03 11.26 17.73
CA ARG A 39 4.14 10.24 18.79
C ARG A 39 3.12 10.46 19.90
N GLU A 40 2.97 11.69 20.38
CA GLU A 40 1.98 12.03 21.41
C GLU A 40 0.55 11.74 20.94
N ALA A 41 0.23 12.03 19.67
CA ALA A 41 -1.07 11.69 19.08
C ALA A 41 -1.33 10.19 19.11
N CYS A 42 -0.37 9.38 18.66
CA CYS A 42 -0.45 7.92 18.71
C CYS A 42 -0.62 7.40 20.15
N GLU A 43 0.14 7.94 21.11
CA GLU A 43 0.04 7.54 22.51
C GLU A 43 -1.32 7.89 23.12
N LYS A 44 -1.86 9.10 22.88
CA LYS A 44 -3.20 9.50 23.33
C LYS A 44 -4.29 8.61 22.73
N ILE A 45 -4.26 8.39 21.42
CA ILE A 45 -5.21 7.50 20.73
C ILE A 45 -5.14 6.09 21.31
N ALA A 46 -3.93 5.55 21.51
CA ALA A 46 -3.74 4.21 22.06
C ALA A 46 -4.49 4.05 23.39
N THR A 47 -4.46 5.04 24.30
CA THR A 47 -5.16 4.96 25.60
C THR A 47 -6.66 4.72 25.51
N THR A 48 -7.28 5.02 24.36
CA THR A 48 -8.71 4.81 24.11
C THR A 48 -9.03 3.40 23.60
N ILE A 49 -8.02 2.56 23.38
CA ILE A 49 -8.13 1.24 22.76
C ILE A 49 -7.67 0.17 23.77
N PRO A 50 -8.60 -0.67 24.28
CA PRO A 50 -8.27 -1.66 25.30
C PRO A 50 -7.52 -2.89 24.75
N GLY A 51 -7.47 -3.05 23.42
CA GLY A 51 -6.90 -4.22 22.75
C GLY A 51 -5.73 -3.90 21.81
N PRO A 52 -5.30 -4.88 20.99
CA PRO A 52 -4.26 -4.70 20.00
C PRO A 52 -4.74 -3.76 18.88
N ALA A 53 -3.86 -2.86 18.42
CA ALA A 53 -4.17 -1.97 17.31
C ALA A 53 -2.95 -1.54 16.49
N GLY A 54 -3.18 -1.28 15.21
CA GLY A 54 -2.28 -0.58 14.31
C GLY A 54 -2.76 0.85 14.14
N ILE A 55 -1.86 1.83 14.23
CA ILE A 55 -2.17 3.26 14.12
C ILE A 55 -1.35 3.85 12.98
N ASN A 56 -2.02 4.38 11.98
CA ASN A 56 -1.40 4.92 10.77
C ASN A 56 -1.76 6.39 10.64
N MET A 57 -0.76 7.24 10.49
CA MET A 57 -0.96 8.67 10.31
C MET A 57 -0.62 9.08 8.89
N PHE A 58 -1.46 9.92 8.28
CA PHE A 58 -1.37 10.31 6.87
C PHE A 58 -1.24 11.82 6.71
N ASP A 59 -0.31 12.24 5.85
CA ASP A 59 -0.32 13.57 5.24
C ASP A 59 -0.98 13.47 3.86
N MET A 60 -2.22 13.96 3.78
CA MET A 60 -3.01 13.96 2.55
C MET A 60 -2.51 14.97 1.51
N THR A 61 -1.55 15.82 1.86
CA THR A 61 -0.88 16.77 0.96
C THR A 61 0.45 16.23 0.41
N ALA A 62 0.95 15.12 0.96
CA ALA A 62 2.15 14.43 0.48
C ALA A 62 1.82 13.43 -0.64
N THR A 63 2.87 12.80 -1.19
CA THR A 63 2.78 11.71 -2.16
C THR A 63 3.75 10.59 -1.78
N THR A 64 3.49 9.38 -2.27
CA THR A 64 4.38 8.22 -2.13
C THR A 64 4.13 7.21 -3.23
N THR A 65 4.80 6.06 -3.20
CA THR A 65 4.60 4.94 -4.12
C THR A 65 3.89 3.77 -3.43
N ASN A 66 3.22 2.93 -4.22
CA ASN A 66 2.91 1.54 -3.82
C ASN A 66 4.09 0.60 -4.16
N SER A 67 3.94 -0.70 -3.89
CA SER A 67 4.95 -1.72 -4.19
C SER A 67 5.37 -1.76 -5.66
N ASP A 68 4.46 -1.43 -6.57
CA ASP A 68 4.68 -1.45 -8.02
C ASP A 68 5.38 -0.17 -8.51
N GLY A 69 5.72 0.77 -7.61
CA GLY A 69 6.30 2.06 -7.98
C GLY A 69 5.30 3.06 -8.56
N VAL A 70 3.98 2.79 -8.44
CA VAL A 70 2.92 3.72 -8.89
C VAL A 70 2.70 4.78 -7.81
N MET A 71 2.73 6.05 -8.20
CA MET A 71 2.60 7.17 -7.26
C MET A 71 1.15 7.47 -6.87
N ILE A 72 0.93 7.70 -5.58
CA ILE A 72 -0.37 7.91 -4.94
C ILE A 72 -0.37 9.25 -4.18
N ASP A 73 -1.49 9.97 -4.27
CA ASP A 73 -1.73 11.34 -3.76
C ASP A 73 -2.09 11.40 -2.26
N GLY A 74 -1.30 10.70 -1.45
CA GLY A 74 -1.34 10.74 0.01
C GLY A 74 -0.25 9.83 0.54
N SER A 75 0.39 10.21 1.64
CA SER A 75 1.45 9.37 2.22
C SER A 75 1.32 9.28 3.73
N MET A 76 1.89 8.22 4.27
CA MET A 76 2.02 8.08 5.71
C MET A 76 3.15 8.95 6.24
N THR A 77 2.96 9.48 7.45
CA THR A 77 4.00 10.19 8.20
C THR A 77 4.61 9.31 9.28
N CYS A 78 3.82 8.43 9.88
CA CYS A 78 4.28 7.46 10.87
C CYS A 78 3.34 6.26 10.95
N MET A 79 3.84 5.19 11.54
CA MET A 79 3.05 4.04 11.96
C MET A 79 3.37 3.67 13.41
N ALA A 80 2.38 3.13 14.10
CA ALA A 80 2.52 2.60 15.44
C ALA A 80 1.76 1.28 15.61
N ALA A 81 2.17 0.50 16.61
CA ALA A 81 1.41 -0.62 17.15
C ALA A 81 1.13 -0.33 18.62
N SER A 82 -0.07 -0.63 19.08
CA SER A 82 -0.46 -0.50 20.49
C SER A 82 -1.14 -1.75 21.02
N ASP A 83 -1.07 -1.95 22.32
CA ASP A 83 -1.86 -2.97 23.02
C ASP A 83 -2.14 -2.50 24.45
N TYR A 84 -3.35 -2.76 24.96
CA TYR A 84 -3.82 -2.33 26.28
C TYR A 84 -3.51 -0.86 26.61
N GLY A 85 -3.84 0.05 25.69
CA GLY A 85 -3.66 1.47 25.94
C GLY A 85 -2.23 1.99 25.83
N ARG A 86 -1.28 1.17 25.35
CA ARG A 86 0.16 1.48 25.41
C ARG A 86 0.84 1.23 24.08
N ILE A 87 1.91 1.98 23.84
CA ILE A 87 2.86 1.78 22.74
C ILE A 87 4.21 1.39 23.36
N ASN A 88 4.84 0.34 22.82
CA ASN A 88 6.17 -0.05 23.25
C ASN A 88 7.17 1.08 22.94
N LYS A 89 7.98 1.45 23.93
CA LYS A 89 8.88 2.62 23.83
C LYS A 89 9.94 2.50 22.74
N GLU A 90 10.37 1.28 22.45
CA GLU A 90 11.48 0.98 21.56
C GLU A 90 11.01 0.48 20.20
N PHE A 91 10.01 -0.40 20.17
CA PHE A 91 9.59 -1.06 18.93
C PHE A 91 8.20 -0.62 18.43
N GLY A 92 7.46 0.16 19.20
CA GLY A 92 6.03 0.40 18.94
C GLY A 92 5.72 1.56 17.99
N TYR A 93 6.72 2.32 17.53
CA TYR A 93 6.51 3.55 16.75
C TYR A 93 7.66 3.78 15.76
N LEU A 94 7.33 4.26 14.56
CA LEU A 94 8.31 4.57 13.52
C LEU A 94 7.80 5.67 12.58
N GLU A 95 8.69 6.59 12.20
CA GLU A 95 8.41 7.69 11.27
C GLU A 95 8.90 7.37 9.85
N MET A 96 8.14 7.85 8.88
CA MET A 96 8.48 7.83 7.47
C MET A 96 9.46 8.97 7.15
N VAL A 97 10.33 8.78 6.15
CA VAL A 97 11.33 9.80 5.79
C VAL A 97 10.82 10.68 4.65
N GLU A 98 11.11 11.97 4.73
CA GLU A 98 10.98 12.87 3.58
C GLU A 98 12.18 12.68 2.65
N VAL A 99 11.90 12.39 1.38
CA VAL A 99 12.90 12.25 0.33
C VAL A 99 12.88 13.51 -0.52
N HIS A 100 14.05 14.10 -0.73
CA HIS A 100 14.20 15.31 -1.53
C HIS A 100 14.49 14.95 -2.98
N TYR A 101 13.94 15.75 -3.89
CA TYR A 101 14.21 15.62 -5.32
C TYR A 101 15.69 15.85 -5.62
N SER A 102 16.25 14.99 -6.46
CA SER A 102 17.50 15.24 -7.16
C SER A 102 17.49 14.50 -8.50
N ASP A 103 18.19 15.00 -9.51
CA ASP A 103 18.25 14.34 -10.81
C ASP A 103 18.92 12.95 -10.69
N GLU A 104 19.88 12.81 -9.78
CA GLU A 104 20.53 11.53 -9.47
C GLU A 104 19.55 10.51 -8.89
N LEU A 105 18.60 10.95 -8.05
CA LEU A 105 17.54 10.09 -7.54
C LEU A 105 16.63 9.62 -8.68
N ILE A 106 16.22 10.52 -9.57
CA ILE A 106 15.34 10.17 -10.70
C ILE A 106 16.03 9.23 -11.69
N GLU A 107 17.35 9.36 -11.87
CA GLU A 107 18.14 8.42 -12.66
C GLU A 107 18.22 7.04 -11.99
N ALA A 108 18.42 7.00 -10.67
CA ALA A 108 18.50 5.75 -9.90
C ALA A 108 17.13 5.06 -9.71
N GLU A 109 16.04 5.84 -9.66
CA GLU A 109 14.66 5.39 -9.41
C GLU A 109 13.71 5.99 -10.47
N PRO A 110 13.74 5.48 -11.72
CA PRO A 110 13.04 6.09 -12.85
C PRO A 110 11.52 6.18 -12.72
N HIS A 111 10.89 5.34 -11.90
CA HIS A 111 9.46 5.45 -11.60
C HIS A 111 9.10 6.78 -10.96
N LEU A 112 10.03 7.43 -10.26
CA LEU A 112 9.80 8.72 -9.61
C LEU A 112 9.66 9.90 -10.59
N LYS A 113 9.86 9.69 -11.90
CA LYS A 113 9.48 10.70 -12.93
C LYS A 113 8.00 11.10 -12.84
N GLN A 114 7.17 10.19 -12.34
CA GLN A 114 5.77 10.46 -11.99
C GLN A 114 5.61 11.65 -11.03
N TRP A 115 6.58 11.87 -10.15
CA TRP A 115 6.50 12.89 -9.10
C TRP A 115 6.36 14.28 -9.71
N MET A 116 7.26 14.62 -10.63
CA MET A 116 7.26 15.94 -11.26
C MET A 116 6.08 16.14 -12.21
N LYS A 117 5.60 15.08 -12.84
CA LYS A 117 4.50 15.18 -13.81
C LYS A 117 3.12 15.22 -13.13
N ASN A 118 2.91 14.38 -12.12
CA ASN A 118 1.59 14.17 -11.52
C ASN A 118 1.43 14.93 -10.19
N TYR A 119 2.53 15.20 -9.47
CA TYR A 119 2.53 15.72 -8.11
C TYR A 119 3.64 16.76 -7.82
N PRO A 120 3.87 17.76 -8.69
CA PRO A 120 5.04 18.64 -8.61
C PRO A 120 5.17 19.42 -7.29
N ASP A 121 4.05 19.75 -6.65
CA ASP A 121 4.03 20.55 -5.42
C ASP A 121 3.95 19.69 -4.13
N ARG A 122 3.96 18.37 -4.26
CA ARG A 122 3.82 17.46 -3.11
C ARG A 122 5.18 17.01 -2.62
N ARG A 123 5.30 16.85 -1.31
CA ARG A 123 6.49 16.23 -0.69
C ARG A 123 6.43 14.72 -0.87
N LEU A 124 7.57 14.10 -1.19
CA LEU A 124 7.70 12.64 -1.26
C LEU A 124 8.03 12.10 0.12
N LEU A 125 7.11 11.35 0.72
CA LEU A 125 7.34 10.62 1.96
C LEU A 125 7.40 9.13 1.65
N MET A 126 8.49 8.48 2.03
CA MET A 126 8.79 7.08 1.71
C MET A 126 8.88 6.24 3.00
N GLY A 127 9.35 5.00 2.89
CA GLY A 127 9.61 4.16 4.06
C GLY A 127 10.55 4.82 5.08
N PRO A 128 10.65 4.25 6.29
CA PRO A 128 11.52 4.75 7.35
C PRO A 128 13.00 4.74 6.95
N ASP A 129 13.79 5.62 7.57
CA ASP A 129 15.25 5.59 7.45
C ASP A 129 15.79 4.26 8.03
N PRO A 130 16.46 3.41 7.22
CA PRO A 130 16.96 2.11 7.66
C PRO A 130 17.89 2.19 8.88
N LYS A 131 18.60 3.31 9.05
CA LYS A 131 19.51 3.54 10.18
C LYS A 131 18.80 3.84 11.49
N LYS A 132 17.51 4.19 11.42
CA LYS A 132 16.66 4.51 12.59
C LYS A 132 15.72 3.37 12.96
N LYS A 133 15.74 2.26 12.20
CA LYS A 133 14.91 1.09 12.48
C LYS A 133 15.56 0.23 13.55
N ASN A 134 14.78 -0.16 14.56
CA ASN A 134 15.21 -1.17 15.54
C ASN A 134 15.00 -2.60 15.01
N ILE A 135 14.05 -2.79 14.08
CA ILE A 135 13.77 -4.08 13.44
C ILE A 135 14.44 -4.10 12.06
N PRO A 136 15.41 -4.99 11.79
CA PRO A 136 16.30 -4.86 10.64
C PRO A 136 15.71 -5.36 9.30
N ILE A 137 14.72 -6.25 9.32
CA ILE A 137 14.25 -6.94 8.11
C ILE A 137 13.15 -6.13 7.41
N HIS A 138 11.96 -6.03 8.01
CA HIS A 138 10.83 -5.28 7.45
C HIS A 138 10.66 -3.91 8.09
N ASN A 139 9.92 -3.03 7.43
CA ASN A 139 9.45 -1.78 8.02
C ASN A 139 8.29 -2.10 8.98
N ALA A 140 8.63 -2.46 10.22
CA ALA A 140 7.69 -2.98 11.21
C ALA A 140 7.78 -2.25 12.55
N VAL A 141 6.64 -2.22 13.25
CA VAL A 141 6.53 -1.85 14.66
C VAL A 141 5.68 -2.89 15.40
N LEU A 142 5.97 -3.10 16.68
CA LEU A 142 5.28 -4.08 17.51
C LEU A 142 5.05 -3.57 18.93
N THR A 143 3.88 -3.90 19.47
CA THR A 143 3.55 -3.72 20.89
C THR A 143 2.62 -4.84 21.33
N GLY A 144 3.04 -5.62 22.33
CA GLY A 144 2.21 -6.70 22.88
C GLY A 144 1.82 -7.68 21.77
N ARG A 145 0.52 -7.84 21.55
CA ARG A 145 -0.04 -8.73 20.52
C ARG A 145 -0.11 -8.10 19.12
N ALA A 146 0.06 -6.78 18.99
CA ALA A 146 -0.10 -6.08 17.72
C ALA A 146 1.22 -5.94 16.97
N GLY A 147 1.19 -6.27 15.67
CA GLY A 147 2.21 -5.95 14.69
C GLY A 147 1.66 -5.07 13.57
N ASN A 148 2.42 -4.07 13.16
CA ASN A 148 2.10 -3.19 12.05
C ASN A 148 3.33 -3.09 11.13
N ASN A 149 3.23 -3.67 9.95
CA ASN A 149 4.34 -4.10 9.10
C ASN A 149 4.25 -3.52 7.68
N ASN A 150 5.38 -3.59 6.95
CA ASN A 150 5.56 -3.14 5.57
C ASN A 150 5.11 -1.69 5.33
N SER A 151 5.50 -0.79 6.25
CA SER A 151 4.99 0.58 6.27
C SER A 151 3.47 0.58 6.26
N ALA A 152 2.93 -0.14 7.24
CA ALA A 152 1.54 -0.27 7.60
C ALA A 152 0.55 -0.78 6.56
N THR A 153 1.04 -1.51 5.56
CA THR A 153 0.17 -2.22 4.61
C THR A 153 -0.17 -3.63 5.04
N GLU A 154 0.41 -4.11 6.15
CA GLU A 154 0.18 -5.44 6.70
C GLU A 154 0.07 -5.33 8.22
N MET A 155 -1.05 -5.76 8.79
CA MET A 155 -1.26 -5.73 10.24
C MET A 155 -1.58 -7.12 10.74
N MET A 156 -0.92 -7.53 11.81
CA MET A 156 -0.99 -8.91 12.29
C MET A 156 -1.15 -8.98 13.80
N HIS A 157 -1.90 -9.98 14.23
CA HIS A 157 -2.04 -10.32 15.63
C HIS A 157 -1.10 -11.49 15.98
N TYR A 158 0.00 -11.22 16.69
CA TYR A 158 1.10 -12.16 16.89
C TYR A 158 0.75 -13.43 17.69
N ILE A 159 -0.38 -13.47 18.39
CA ILE A 159 -0.78 -14.67 19.15
C ILE A 159 -1.64 -15.60 18.31
N THR A 160 -2.51 -15.05 17.46
CA THR A 160 -3.39 -15.84 16.59
C THR A 160 -2.76 -16.09 15.23
N MET A 161 -1.70 -15.33 14.90
CA MET A 161 -1.02 -15.32 13.59
C MET A 161 -1.94 -14.90 12.44
N GLU A 162 -3.05 -14.23 12.77
CA GLU A 162 -3.99 -13.68 11.80
C GLU A 162 -3.46 -12.34 11.27
N GLU A 163 -3.62 -12.11 9.97
CA GLU A 163 -3.12 -10.93 9.26
C GLU A 163 -4.26 -10.26 8.47
N ILE A 164 -4.14 -8.96 8.22
CA ILE A 164 -4.97 -8.22 7.26
C ILE A 164 -4.08 -7.35 6.38
N LEU A 165 -4.42 -7.28 5.10
CA LEU A 165 -3.75 -6.44 4.13
C LEU A 165 -4.51 -5.13 3.90
N LEU A 166 -3.74 -4.05 3.89
CA LEU A 166 -4.23 -2.69 3.69
C LEU A 166 -3.34 -2.00 2.66
N PRO A 167 -3.46 -2.31 1.35
CA PRO A 167 -2.75 -1.58 0.33
C PRO A 167 -2.97 -0.07 0.49
N ILE A 168 -1.91 0.72 0.33
CA ILE A 168 -1.99 2.16 0.66
C ILE A 168 -3.10 2.89 -0.12
N SER A 169 -3.39 2.49 -1.35
CA SER A 169 -4.48 3.08 -2.12
C SER A 169 -5.81 2.97 -1.36
N GLY A 170 -6.09 1.82 -0.75
CA GLY A 170 -7.27 1.61 0.10
C GLY A 170 -7.26 2.48 1.35
N GLN A 171 -6.10 2.63 1.99
CA GLN A 171 -5.96 3.51 3.16
C GLN A 171 -6.15 4.99 2.81
N VAL A 172 -5.68 5.43 1.66
CA VAL A 172 -5.89 6.80 1.14
C VAL A 172 -7.37 7.03 0.83
N GLU A 173 -8.07 6.05 0.25
CA GLU A 173 -9.52 6.13 0.05
C GLU A 173 -10.28 6.19 1.39
N ILE A 174 -9.84 5.42 2.40
CA ILE A 174 -10.36 5.55 3.77
C ILE A 174 -10.19 6.98 4.27
N MET A 175 -9.01 7.59 4.11
CA MET A 175 -8.77 8.97 4.52
C MET A 175 -9.65 9.97 3.76
N LYS A 176 -9.87 9.77 2.46
CA LYS A 176 -10.73 10.61 1.61
C LYS A 176 -12.23 10.39 1.80
N ASN A 177 -12.63 9.39 2.59
CA ASN A 177 -14.02 8.93 2.67
C ASN A 177 -14.58 8.50 1.30
N GLY A 178 -13.76 7.82 0.52
CA GLY A 178 -14.07 7.31 -0.81
C GLY A 178 -14.73 5.94 -0.78
N LYS A 179 -14.34 5.08 -1.74
CA LYS A 179 -14.86 3.70 -1.88
C LYS A 179 -13.75 2.68 -1.74
N VAL A 180 -14.07 1.57 -1.08
CA VAL A 180 -13.16 0.45 -0.87
C VAL A 180 -13.80 -0.88 -1.25
N GLU A 181 -12.95 -1.84 -1.59
CA GLU A 181 -13.29 -3.24 -1.80
C GLU A 181 -12.78 -4.07 -0.63
N ILE A 182 -13.63 -4.95 -0.11
CA ILE A 182 -13.32 -5.86 0.99
C ILE A 182 -13.53 -7.29 0.52
N GLY A 183 -12.57 -8.17 0.83
CA GLY A 183 -12.66 -9.60 0.55
C GLY A 183 -11.34 -10.32 0.87
N GLY A 184 -11.14 -11.51 0.31
CA GLY A 184 -9.87 -12.22 0.40
C GLY A 184 -8.89 -11.75 -0.67
N THR A 185 -7.58 -11.80 -0.44
CA THR A 185 -6.62 -11.37 -1.48
C THR A 185 -6.62 -12.25 -2.72
N GLY A 186 -7.03 -13.52 -2.59
CA GLY A 186 -6.93 -14.50 -3.67
C GLY A 186 -5.50 -14.65 -4.20
N CYS A 187 -5.38 -15.18 -5.40
CA CYS A 187 -4.08 -15.54 -5.98
C CYS A 187 -3.30 -14.39 -6.62
N ILE A 188 -3.94 -13.23 -6.87
CA ILE A 188 -3.44 -12.26 -7.88
C ILE A 188 -2.97 -10.93 -7.28
N ILE A 189 -3.41 -10.54 -6.08
CA ILE A 189 -2.94 -9.27 -5.48
C ILE A 189 -1.41 -9.29 -5.35
N SER A 190 -0.76 -8.15 -5.67
CA SER A 190 0.70 -7.97 -5.79
C SER A 190 1.51 -8.44 -4.56
N VAL A 191 0.93 -8.43 -3.36
CA VAL A 191 1.52 -9.05 -2.15
C VAL A 191 1.61 -10.60 -2.18
N GLY A 192 0.93 -11.27 -3.11
CA GLY A 192 1.16 -12.68 -3.46
C GLY A 192 2.08 -12.82 -4.68
N ILE A 193 1.93 -11.97 -5.70
CA ILE A 193 2.78 -11.91 -6.89
C ILE A 193 3.71 -10.69 -6.82
N GLY A 194 4.92 -10.90 -6.28
CA GLY A 194 5.76 -9.85 -5.70
C GLY A 194 6.49 -8.96 -6.70
N MET A 195 5.79 -8.37 -7.68
CA MET A 195 6.38 -7.47 -8.67
C MET A 195 6.70 -6.13 -8.03
N VAL A 196 7.97 -5.86 -7.77
CA VAL A 196 8.41 -4.71 -6.98
C VAL A 196 9.34 -3.78 -7.77
N VAL A 197 9.51 -2.58 -7.23
CA VAL A 197 10.53 -1.62 -7.67
C VAL A 197 11.63 -1.46 -6.61
N GLY A 198 12.82 -1.07 -7.04
CA GLY A 198 13.93 -0.78 -6.15
C GLY A 198 13.91 0.66 -5.66
N GLU A 199 13.85 0.85 -4.34
CA GLU A 199 13.82 2.18 -3.72
C GLU A 199 14.82 2.24 -2.56
N GLU A 200 15.56 3.36 -2.40
CA GLU A 200 16.48 3.54 -1.27
C GLU A 200 15.72 3.46 0.06
N TYR A 201 14.60 4.16 0.11
CA TYR A 201 13.70 4.23 1.25
C TYR A 201 12.41 3.48 0.96
N GLY A 202 12.51 2.32 0.30
CA GLY A 202 11.33 1.57 -0.11
C GLY A 202 10.42 1.20 1.06
N ARG A 203 9.11 1.21 0.78
CA ARG A 203 8.09 0.99 1.81
C ARG A 203 8.06 -0.42 2.38
N ILE A 204 8.49 -1.40 1.60
CA ILE A 204 8.59 -2.80 2.04
C ILE A 204 10.04 -3.10 2.42
N VAL A 205 10.97 -2.85 1.49
CA VAL A 205 12.41 -3.06 1.69
C VAL A 205 13.22 -1.83 1.24
N PRO A 206 14.29 -1.46 1.96
CA PRO A 206 15.17 -0.36 1.58
C PRO A 206 16.35 -0.81 0.70
N HIS A 207 17.19 0.16 0.32
CA HIS A 207 18.47 -0.01 -0.38
C HIS A 207 18.39 -0.58 -1.81
N ARG A 208 17.26 -0.35 -2.50
CA ARG A 208 17.07 -0.78 -3.90
C ARG A 208 17.44 -2.26 -4.12
N GLN A 209 17.05 -3.11 -3.16
CA GLN A 209 17.41 -4.53 -3.16
C GLN A 209 16.91 -5.28 -4.41
N PHE A 210 15.82 -4.80 -5.00
CA PHE A 210 15.22 -5.37 -6.20
C PHE A 210 15.36 -4.43 -7.38
N LYS A 211 15.47 -4.99 -8.57
CA LYS A 211 15.31 -4.27 -9.83
C LYS A 211 13.89 -4.43 -10.35
N CYS A 212 13.38 -3.42 -11.05
CA CYS A 212 12.13 -3.56 -11.78
C CYS A 212 12.22 -4.75 -12.75
N GLY A 213 11.21 -5.62 -12.74
CA GLY A 213 11.23 -6.90 -13.49
C GLY A 213 11.68 -8.10 -12.67
N GLU A 214 12.08 -7.92 -11.42
CA GLU A 214 12.29 -8.99 -10.44
C GLU A 214 11.03 -9.24 -9.60
N THR A 215 11.02 -10.37 -8.90
CA THR A 215 10.01 -10.70 -7.89
C THR A 215 10.64 -10.75 -6.49
N ALA A 216 9.95 -10.18 -5.50
CA ALA A 216 10.36 -10.20 -4.10
C ALA A 216 10.18 -11.57 -3.41
N HIS A 217 9.27 -12.42 -3.90
CA HIS A 217 9.00 -13.72 -3.25
C HIS A 217 9.88 -14.83 -3.78
N ASN A 218 10.19 -14.80 -5.09
CA ASN A 218 10.95 -15.83 -5.78
C ASN A 218 10.40 -17.26 -5.51
N SER A 219 9.07 -17.35 -5.38
CA SER A 219 8.32 -18.54 -4.97
C SER A 219 7.69 -19.27 -6.16
N LYS A 220 7.88 -18.76 -7.37
CA LYS A 220 7.43 -19.39 -8.64
C LYS A 220 5.93 -19.70 -8.58
N GLU A 221 5.51 -20.88 -9.03
CA GLU A 221 4.11 -21.29 -9.02
C GLU A 221 3.41 -21.27 -7.64
N TYR A 222 4.17 -21.28 -6.54
CA TYR A 222 3.62 -21.23 -5.19
C TYR A 222 3.30 -19.81 -4.71
N ALA A 223 3.79 -18.78 -5.42
CA ALA A 223 3.52 -17.38 -5.08
C ALA A 223 2.01 -17.08 -4.99
N LYS A 224 1.22 -17.71 -5.88
CA LYS A 224 -0.25 -17.61 -5.89
C LYS A 224 -0.94 -18.10 -4.61
N PHE A 225 -0.26 -18.84 -3.74
CA PHE A 225 -0.82 -19.36 -2.49
C PHE A 225 -0.38 -18.57 -1.26
N LEU A 226 0.77 -17.87 -1.31
CA LEU A 226 1.48 -17.31 -0.15
C LEU A 226 0.58 -16.50 0.80
N LYS A 227 -0.27 -15.65 0.22
CA LYS A 227 -1.19 -14.78 0.97
C LYS A 227 -2.66 -14.98 0.61
N SER A 228 -3.00 -16.00 -0.17
CA SER A 228 -4.30 -16.11 -0.86
C SER A 228 -5.56 -16.08 0.01
N HIS A 229 -5.42 -16.38 1.30
CA HIS A 229 -6.50 -16.45 2.29
C HIS A 229 -6.60 -15.18 3.15
N ILE A 230 -5.65 -14.24 3.03
CA ILE A 230 -5.58 -13.11 3.94
C ILE A 230 -6.70 -12.12 3.63
N PRO A 231 -7.45 -11.63 4.62
CA PRO A 231 -8.37 -10.51 4.49
C PRO A 231 -7.71 -9.26 3.89
N CYS A 232 -8.42 -8.53 3.05
CA CYS A 232 -7.92 -7.32 2.41
C CYS A 232 -8.96 -6.22 2.38
N ILE A 233 -8.53 -4.97 2.63
CA ILE A 233 -9.30 -3.76 2.35
C ILE A 233 -8.49 -2.92 1.37
N ALA A 234 -8.90 -2.90 0.10
CA ALA A 234 -8.23 -2.17 -0.97
C ALA A 234 -9.10 -1.04 -1.51
N ALA A 235 -8.51 -0.15 -2.32
CA ALA A 235 -9.29 0.83 -3.06
C ALA A 235 -10.15 0.14 -4.12
N ASP A 236 -11.25 0.78 -4.50
CA ASP A 236 -12.00 0.40 -5.71
C ASP A 236 -11.07 0.34 -6.93
N LYS A 237 -11.24 -0.66 -7.79
CA LYS A 237 -10.36 -0.86 -8.96
C LYS A 237 -10.31 0.36 -9.89
N SER A 238 -11.37 1.17 -9.97
CA SER A 238 -11.37 2.41 -10.76
C SER A 238 -10.34 3.44 -10.24
N VAL A 239 -10.13 3.49 -8.93
CA VAL A 239 -9.11 4.33 -8.29
C VAL A 239 -7.72 3.78 -8.58
N LEU A 240 -7.53 2.47 -8.50
CA LEU A 240 -6.26 1.83 -8.87
C LEU A 240 -5.92 2.05 -10.35
N ALA A 241 -6.90 1.87 -11.25
CA ALA A 241 -6.76 2.14 -12.68
C ALA A 241 -6.28 3.57 -12.93
N LYS A 242 -6.88 4.56 -12.27
CA LYS A 242 -6.48 5.98 -12.39
C LYS A 242 -5.00 6.19 -12.10
N TYR A 243 -4.49 5.67 -10.97
CA TYR A 243 -3.07 5.83 -10.64
C TYR A 243 -2.14 5.10 -11.62
N ILE A 244 -2.52 3.89 -12.06
CA ILE A 244 -1.73 3.14 -13.05
C ILE A 244 -1.69 3.88 -14.39
N ILE A 245 -2.82 4.41 -14.86
CA ILE A 245 -2.88 5.20 -16.10
C ILE A 245 -1.97 6.43 -15.99
N GLN A 246 -2.05 7.16 -14.88
CA GLN A 246 -1.20 8.34 -14.63
C GLN A 246 0.30 7.98 -14.64
N ALA A 247 0.66 6.80 -14.11
CA ALA A 247 2.02 6.30 -14.15
C ALA A 247 2.47 5.98 -15.58
N LEU A 248 1.66 5.22 -16.32
CA LEU A 248 1.94 4.83 -17.70
C LEU A 248 2.02 6.03 -18.65
N GLN A 249 1.23 7.07 -18.42
CA GLN A 249 1.28 8.32 -19.17
C GLN A 249 2.58 9.10 -18.95
N THR A 250 3.43 8.74 -18.00
CA THR A 250 4.78 9.33 -17.84
C THR A 250 5.84 8.59 -18.64
N ASP A 251 5.42 7.84 -19.67
CA ASP A 251 6.27 6.97 -20.50
C ASP A 251 6.94 5.84 -19.70
N ALA A 252 6.38 5.49 -18.54
CA ALA A 252 6.87 4.40 -17.72
C ALA A 252 6.56 3.04 -18.37
N VAL A 253 7.56 2.17 -18.46
CA VAL A 253 7.42 0.84 -19.06
C VAL A 253 7.31 -0.23 -17.96
N PRO A 254 6.22 -1.02 -17.92
CA PRO A 254 6.10 -2.14 -16.98
C PRO A 254 7.24 -3.14 -17.12
N GLY A 255 7.80 -3.55 -15.98
CA GLY A 255 8.94 -4.47 -15.91
C GLY A 255 10.29 -3.81 -16.19
N LYS A 256 10.34 -2.49 -16.39
CA LYS A 256 11.58 -1.71 -16.56
C LYS A 256 11.61 -0.51 -15.63
N ASP A 257 10.58 0.33 -15.69
CA ASP A 257 10.50 1.55 -14.88
C ASP A 257 9.58 1.32 -13.67
N ILE A 258 8.44 0.65 -13.86
CA ILE A 258 7.50 0.27 -12.80
C ILE A 258 7.34 -1.25 -12.70
N GLY A 259 6.80 -1.73 -11.58
CA GLY A 259 6.49 -3.15 -11.36
C GLY A 259 5.52 -3.69 -12.41
N ALA A 260 5.77 -4.91 -12.88
CA ALA A 260 4.94 -5.61 -13.87
C ALA A 260 3.82 -6.42 -13.20
N SER A 261 3.15 -5.84 -12.19
CA SER A 261 2.08 -6.55 -11.48
C SER A 261 0.91 -6.86 -12.42
N PRO A 262 0.09 -7.88 -12.11
CA PRO A 262 -1.11 -8.21 -12.89
C PRO A 262 -2.03 -7.01 -13.15
N ALA A 263 -2.18 -6.11 -12.18
CA ALA A 263 -2.97 -4.89 -12.34
C ALA A 263 -2.34 -3.93 -13.36
N VAL A 264 -1.02 -3.66 -13.24
CA VAL A 264 -0.30 -2.78 -14.16
C VAL A 264 -0.31 -3.33 -15.59
N LEU A 265 -0.04 -4.63 -15.76
CA LEU A 265 -0.03 -5.28 -17.06
C LEU A 265 -1.42 -5.24 -17.74
N SER A 266 -2.49 -5.44 -16.97
CA SER A 266 -3.86 -5.43 -17.51
C SER A 266 -4.23 -4.05 -18.07
N VAL A 267 -3.90 -2.97 -17.37
CA VAL A 267 -4.10 -1.60 -17.86
C VAL A 267 -3.20 -1.31 -19.06
N ALA A 268 -1.90 -1.64 -18.97
CA ALA A 268 -0.93 -1.35 -20.03
C ALA A 268 -1.29 -1.98 -21.38
N ARG A 269 -1.82 -3.21 -21.38
CA ARG A 269 -2.29 -3.89 -22.61
C ARG A 269 -3.36 -3.10 -23.35
N HIS A 270 -4.35 -2.57 -22.63
CA HIS A 270 -5.42 -1.77 -23.21
C HIS A 270 -4.96 -0.38 -23.66
N MET A 271 -3.89 0.16 -23.07
CA MET A 271 -3.23 1.40 -23.50
C MET A 271 -2.18 1.20 -24.61
N LYS A 272 -2.00 -0.03 -25.12
CA LYS A 272 -0.96 -0.38 -26.11
C LYS A 272 0.48 -0.14 -25.65
N ILE A 273 0.71 -0.10 -24.35
CA ILE A 273 2.04 0.04 -23.77
C ILE A 273 2.60 -1.36 -23.54
N LYS A 274 3.67 -1.69 -24.27
CA LYS A 274 4.29 -3.01 -24.18
C LYS A 274 5.17 -3.11 -22.94
N PRO A 275 5.05 -4.18 -22.14
CA PRO A 275 5.99 -4.43 -21.06
C PRO A 275 7.38 -4.78 -21.61
N ASN A 276 8.42 -4.53 -20.82
CA ASN A 276 9.78 -4.98 -21.15
C ASN A 276 10.02 -6.40 -20.65
N ILE A 277 9.50 -7.38 -21.39
CA ILE A 277 9.58 -8.80 -21.04
C ILE A 277 11.04 -9.29 -20.94
N ASP A 278 11.94 -8.75 -21.76
CA ASP A 278 13.35 -9.16 -21.77
C ASP A 278 14.11 -8.70 -20.52
N ASN A 279 13.62 -7.65 -19.86
CA ASN A 279 14.17 -7.21 -18.57
C ASN A 279 13.59 -8.01 -17.38
N MET A 280 12.49 -8.72 -17.55
CA MET A 280 11.90 -9.52 -16.48
C MET A 280 12.71 -10.78 -16.20
N SER A 281 13.01 -11.01 -14.93
CA SER A 281 13.68 -12.23 -14.48
C SER A 281 12.84 -13.47 -14.78
N LYS A 282 13.51 -14.63 -14.90
CA LYS A 282 12.83 -15.92 -15.09
C LYS A 282 11.83 -16.20 -13.96
N ALA A 283 12.21 -15.92 -12.71
CA ALA A 283 11.35 -16.14 -11.56
C ALA A 283 10.10 -15.26 -11.60
N ALA A 284 10.23 -13.98 -11.97
CA ALA A 284 9.08 -13.09 -12.11
C ALA A 284 8.10 -13.58 -13.19
N LEU A 285 8.63 -14.04 -14.32
CA LEU A 285 7.81 -14.63 -15.39
C LEU A 285 7.11 -15.91 -14.94
N GLU A 286 7.79 -16.80 -14.22
CA GLU A 286 7.20 -18.03 -13.65
C GLU A 286 6.06 -17.70 -12.65
N GLU A 287 6.21 -16.64 -11.84
CA GLU A 287 5.13 -16.19 -10.94
C GLU A 287 3.94 -15.61 -11.69
N LEU A 288 4.16 -14.76 -12.69
CA LEU A 288 3.09 -14.19 -13.53
C LEU A 288 2.33 -15.28 -14.29
N GLU A 289 3.06 -16.23 -14.89
CA GLU A 289 2.47 -17.37 -15.60
C GLU A 289 1.57 -18.21 -14.67
N SER A 290 1.94 -18.36 -13.40
CA SER A 290 1.17 -19.14 -12.43
C SER A 290 -0.25 -18.63 -12.16
N VAL A 291 -0.52 -17.37 -12.52
CA VAL A 291 -1.82 -16.70 -12.41
C VAL A 291 -2.40 -16.30 -13.78
N GLY A 292 -1.86 -16.87 -14.86
CA GLY A 292 -2.38 -16.71 -16.22
C GLY A 292 -1.78 -15.56 -17.04
N PHE A 293 -0.77 -14.87 -16.51
CA PHE A 293 -0.09 -13.76 -17.19
C PHE A 293 1.13 -14.28 -17.94
N THR A 294 0.91 -15.07 -19.00
CA THR A 294 2.00 -15.61 -19.83
C THR A 294 2.60 -14.54 -20.74
N LYS A 295 3.75 -14.83 -21.36
CA LYS A 295 4.34 -13.92 -22.36
C LYS A 295 3.40 -13.69 -23.55
N GLU A 296 2.72 -14.75 -24.00
CA GLU A 296 1.74 -14.69 -25.07
C GLU A 296 0.57 -13.79 -24.68
N TRP A 297 0.06 -13.95 -23.46
CA TRP A 297 -0.98 -13.08 -22.91
C TRP A 297 -0.53 -11.61 -22.91
N MET A 298 0.70 -11.32 -22.45
CA MET A 298 1.21 -9.94 -22.42
C MET A 298 1.33 -9.29 -23.81
N MET A 299 1.55 -10.10 -24.86
CA MET A 299 1.80 -9.64 -26.22
C MET A 299 0.59 -9.74 -27.15
N GLU A 300 -0.45 -10.47 -26.75
CA GLU A 300 -1.68 -10.64 -27.51
C GLU A 300 -2.39 -9.29 -27.68
N ALA A 301 -2.86 -9.06 -28.91
CA ALA A 301 -3.60 -7.86 -29.28
C ALA A 301 -4.99 -7.87 -28.62
N VAL A 302 -5.23 -6.86 -27.78
CA VAL A 302 -6.55 -6.55 -27.21
C VAL A 302 -7.19 -5.35 -27.91
N GLU A 303 -8.41 -4.99 -27.52
CA GLU A 303 -9.00 -3.68 -27.86
C GLU A 303 -8.17 -2.54 -27.24
N GLU A 304 -7.98 -1.45 -27.97
CA GLU A 304 -7.45 -0.19 -27.41
C GLU A 304 -8.57 0.55 -26.69
N LEU A 305 -8.33 0.96 -25.46
CA LEU A 305 -9.32 1.69 -24.66
C LEU A 305 -8.75 3.04 -24.23
N THR A 306 -9.63 4.04 -24.18
CA THR A 306 -9.33 5.33 -23.57
C THR A 306 -9.15 5.20 -22.04
N PRO A 307 -8.44 6.14 -21.39
CA PRO A 307 -8.36 6.20 -19.94
C PRO A 307 -9.71 6.10 -19.23
N GLU A 308 -10.72 6.81 -19.73
CA GLU A 308 -12.07 6.85 -19.17
C GLU A 308 -12.76 5.49 -19.28
N GLU A 309 -12.62 4.80 -20.42
CA GLU A 309 -13.16 3.46 -20.62
C GLU A 309 -12.49 2.43 -19.70
N ILE A 310 -11.17 2.51 -19.53
CA ILE A 310 -10.43 1.61 -18.62
C ILE A 310 -10.91 1.81 -17.18
N ILE A 311 -11.08 3.06 -16.74
CA ILE A 311 -11.58 3.37 -15.39
C ILE A 311 -13.01 2.85 -15.21
N ALA A 312 -13.89 3.07 -16.21
CA ALA A 312 -15.28 2.62 -16.17
C ALA A 312 -15.41 1.09 -16.16
N ARG A 313 -14.48 0.38 -16.82
CA ARG A 313 -14.44 -1.08 -16.93
C ARG A 313 -13.40 -1.72 -16.01
N ALA A 314 -12.94 -1.00 -14.98
CA ALA A 314 -11.83 -1.44 -14.14
C ALA A 314 -12.10 -2.79 -13.45
N ASP A 315 -13.36 -3.08 -13.10
CA ASP A 315 -13.76 -4.36 -12.52
C ASP A 315 -13.57 -5.55 -13.46
N GLU A 316 -13.73 -5.33 -14.76
CA GLU A 316 -13.55 -6.33 -15.82
C GLU A 316 -12.07 -6.53 -16.15
N ILE A 317 -11.30 -5.43 -16.15
CA ILE A 317 -9.92 -5.39 -16.66
C ILE A 317 -8.92 -5.81 -15.58
N ILE A 318 -9.06 -5.26 -14.37
CA ILE A 318 -8.06 -5.41 -13.33
C ILE A 318 -8.42 -6.63 -12.48
N PRO A 319 -7.56 -7.66 -12.40
CA PRO A 319 -7.76 -8.74 -11.45
C PRO A 319 -7.52 -8.24 -10.02
N GLY A 320 -8.02 -8.94 -9.00
CA GLY A 320 -7.80 -8.47 -7.63
C GLY A 320 -8.38 -9.40 -6.57
N ILE A 321 -9.00 -8.76 -5.58
CA ILE A 321 -9.63 -9.39 -4.42
C ILE A 321 -10.62 -10.48 -4.88
N ASP A 322 -10.58 -11.63 -4.20
CA ASP A 322 -11.53 -12.72 -4.35
C ASP A 322 -12.81 -12.43 -3.55
N ASN A 323 -13.96 -12.67 -4.19
CA ASN A 323 -15.30 -12.33 -3.68
C ASN A 323 -15.39 -10.87 -3.14
N PRO A 324 -15.05 -9.85 -3.95
CA PRO A 324 -15.01 -8.48 -3.48
C PRO A 324 -16.41 -7.90 -3.25
N HIS A 325 -16.57 -7.23 -2.12
CA HIS A 325 -17.74 -6.39 -1.84
C HIS A 325 -17.33 -4.93 -1.74
N LYS A 326 -18.07 -4.05 -2.43
CA LYS A 326 -17.81 -2.60 -2.47
C LYS A 326 -18.56 -1.88 -1.37
N TYR A 327 -17.87 -0.97 -0.68
CA TYR A 327 -18.42 -0.17 0.40
C TYR A 327 -18.05 1.30 0.23
N ASN A 328 -18.95 2.19 0.68
CA ASN A 328 -18.51 3.53 1.01
C ASN A 328 -17.80 3.46 2.37
N VAL A 329 -16.71 4.22 2.50
CA VAL A 329 -15.93 4.25 3.74
C VAL A 329 -16.79 4.63 4.95
N SER A 330 -17.77 5.52 4.78
CA SER A 330 -18.71 5.93 5.83
C SER A 330 -19.55 4.79 6.41
N ASP A 331 -19.70 3.69 5.67
CA ASP A 331 -20.53 2.56 6.07
C ASP A 331 -19.79 1.58 6.98
N ILE A 332 -18.45 1.66 7.01
CA ILE A 332 -17.57 0.69 7.69
C ILE A 332 -16.60 1.33 8.70
N ILE A 333 -16.40 2.65 8.63
CA ILE A 333 -15.49 3.40 9.51
C ILE A 333 -16.26 4.09 10.62
N GLN A 334 -15.74 4.00 11.84
CA GLN A 334 -16.18 4.82 12.96
C GLN A 334 -15.29 6.06 13.07
N GLU A 335 -15.90 7.25 13.14
CA GLU A 335 -15.19 8.45 13.57
C GLU A 335 -15.19 8.54 15.10
N ARG A 336 -14.00 8.73 15.68
CA ARG A 336 -13.80 8.84 17.13
C ARG A 336 -12.93 10.04 17.47
N TYR A 337 -12.96 10.41 18.74
CA TYR A 337 -12.28 11.59 19.26
C TYR A 337 -11.54 11.26 20.55
N VAL A 338 -10.37 11.85 20.74
CA VAL A 338 -9.61 11.81 22.00
C VAL A 338 -9.28 13.24 22.44
N GLU A 339 -9.38 13.50 23.74
CA GLU A 339 -9.01 14.80 24.31
C GLU A 339 -7.49 15.00 24.24
N VAL A 340 -7.07 16.19 23.81
CA VAL A 340 -5.68 16.58 23.63
C VAL A 340 -5.29 17.69 24.58
#